data_AF-A0A6J5H106-F1
#
_entry.id   AF-A0A6J5H106-F1
#
_cell.length_a   1.000
_cell.length_b   1.000
_cell.length_c   1.000
_cell.angle_alpha   90.00
_cell.angle_beta   90.00
_cell.angle_gamma   90.00
#
_symmetry.space_group_name_H-M   'P 1'
#
loop_
_entity.id
_entity.type
_entity.pdbx_description
1 polymer ?
#
loop_
_entity_poly.entity_id
_entity_poly.type
_entity_poly.pdbx_seq_one_letter_code
_entity_poly.pdbx_strand_id
1 'polypeptide(L)'
;MTETTVTRKSKWRSRNSKASRARERYIERLEQKQAKGRVIQQATRIVMDSRGMSEEDAYQLLRTQAMLKREQIETVAGEIVKAHETLSF
;
A
#
# COMPACT_ATOMS: atom_id res chain seq x y z
N MET A 1 13.95 -15.61 49.75
CA MET A 1 14.72 -15.56 48.48
C MET A 1 13.84 -16.06 47.33
N THR A 2 12.97 -15.22 46.75
CA THR A 2 12.08 -15.61 45.62
C THR A 2 11.87 -14.51 44.56
N GLU A 3 12.67 -13.43 44.59
CA GLU A 3 12.45 -12.26 43.70
C GLU A 3 13.17 -12.32 42.34
N THR A 4 14.10 -13.27 42.12
CA THR A 4 14.95 -13.27 40.91
C THR A 4 14.39 -14.06 39.72
N THR A 5 13.38 -14.92 39.93
CA THR A 5 12.80 -15.77 38.87
C THR A 5 11.64 -15.10 38.12
N VAL A 6 10.87 -14.24 38.79
CA VAL A 6 9.74 -13.50 38.19
C VAL A 6 10.23 -12.49 37.15
N THR A 7 11.41 -11.92 37.34
CA THR A 7 12.01 -10.86 36.51
C THR A 7 12.59 -11.36 35.18
N ARG A 8 13.11 -12.60 35.12
CA ARG A 8 13.67 -13.17 33.88
C ARG A 8 12.59 -13.63 32.91
N LYS A 9 11.54 -14.31 33.41
CA LYS A 9 10.41 -14.79 32.60
C LYS A 9 9.56 -13.62 32.06
N SER A 10 9.35 -12.58 32.87
CA SER A 10 8.64 -11.36 32.44
C SER A 10 9.42 -10.56 31.39
N LYS A 11 10.75 -10.46 31.52
CA LYS A 11 11.62 -9.80 30.52
C LYS A 11 11.64 -10.56 29.19
N TRP A 12 11.65 -11.89 29.20
CA TRP A 12 11.52 -12.72 27.99
C TRP A 12 10.16 -12.55 27.30
N ARG A 13 9.05 -12.60 28.05
CA ARG A 13 7.70 -12.35 27.50
C ARG A 13 7.57 -10.94 26.90
N SER A 14 8.15 -9.93 27.56
CA SER A 14 8.14 -8.54 27.08
C SER A 14 8.93 -8.34 25.79
N ARG A 15 10.13 -8.93 25.67
CA ARG A 15 10.93 -8.88 24.42
C ARG A 15 10.22 -9.58 23.26
N ASN A 16 9.61 -10.74 23.52
CA ASN A 16 8.86 -11.47 22.50
C ASN A 16 7.64 -10.65 22.02
N SER A 17 6.93 -9.99 22.95
CA SER A 17 5.81 -9.10 22.61
C SER A 17 6.23 -7.89 21.78
N LYS A 18 7.36 -7.24 22.11
CA LYS A 18 7.87 -6.10 21.33
C LYS A 18 8.31 -6.50 19.92
N ALA A 19 9.01 -7.62 19.77
CA ALA A 19 9.44 -8.14 18.48
C ALA A 19 8.23 -8.57 17.61
N SER A 20 7.23 -9.21 18.21
CA SER A 20 5.98 -9.58 17.53
C SER A 20 5.26 -8.35 16.99
N ARG A 21 5.08 -7.30 17.80
CA ARG A 21 4.44 -6.04 17.37
C ARG A 21 5.22 -5.32 16.27
N ALA A 22 6.55 -5.39 16.27
CA ALA A 22 7.36 -4.78 15.23
C ALA A 22 7.22 -5.51 13.88
N ARG A 23 7.13 -6.84 13.90
CA ARG A 23 6.83 -7.65 12.71
C ARG A 23 5.44 -7.37 12.18
N GLU A 24 4.44 -7.32 13.05
CA GLU A 24 3.05 -7.03 12.66
C GLU A 24 2.96 -5.70 11.91
N ARG A 25 3.50 -4.63 12.48
CA ARG A 25 3.56 -3.32 11.81
C ARG A 25 4.35 -3.33 10.50
N TYR A 26 5.30 -4.24 10.33
CA TYR A 26 6.05 -4.36 9.10
C TYR A 26 5.22 -5.06 8.01
N ILE A 27 4.53 -6.14 8.38
CA ILE A 27 3.58 -6.84 7.51
C ILE A 27 2.49 -5.87 7.05
N GLU A 28 1.86 -5.15 7.97
CA GLU A 28 0.82 -4.17 7.67
C GLU A 28 1.32 -3.10 6.66
N ARG A 29 2.54 -2.59 6.85
CA ARG A 29 3.14 -1.62 5.91
C ARG A 29 3.40 -2.23 4.53
N LEU A 30 3.81 -3.49 4.45
CA LEU A 30 4.01 -4.17 3.18
C LEU A 30 2.70 -4.43 2.46
N GLU A 31 1.67 -4.85 3.19
CA GLU A 31 0.31 -5.06 2.66
C GLU A 31 -0.27 -3.76 2.12
N GLN A 32 -0.13 -2.66 2.87
CA GLN A 32 -0.54 -1.32 2.40
C GLN A 32 0.22 -0.92 1.12
N LYS A 33 1.54 -1.14 1.06
CA LYS A 33 2.33 -0.86 -0.13
C LYS A 33 1.89 -1.70 -1.33
N GLN A 34 1.59 -2.98 -1.11
CA GLN A 34 1.12 -3.88 -2.16
C GLN A 34 -0.26 -3.45 -2.66
N ALA A 35 -1.18 -3.10 -1.77
CA ALA A 35 -2.52 -2.62 -2.11
C ALA A 35 -2.44 -1.36 -2.98
N LYS A 36 -1.62 -0.38 -2.60
CA LYS A 36 -1.36 0.82 -3.41
C LYS A 36 -0.82 0.49 -4.81
N GLY A 37 0.13 -0.44 -4.89
CA GLY A 37 0.67 -0.91 -6.18
C GLY A 37 -0.39 -1.53 -7.09
N ARG A 38 -1.31 -2.33 -6.53
CA ARG A 38 -2.41 -2.94 -7.30
C ARG A 38 -3.35 -1.91 -7.90
N VAL A 39 -3.71 -0.87 -7.13
CA VAL A 39 -4.57 0.22 -7.61
C VAL A 39 -3.92 0.95 -8.79
N ILE A 40 -2.62 1.22 -8.70
CA ILE A 40 -1.87 1.86 -9.78
C ILE A 40 -1.87 0.97 -11.03
N GLN A 41 -1.55 -0.33 -10.89
CA GLN A 41 -1.56 -1.27 -12.01
C GLN A 41 -2.94 -1.39 -12.69
N GLN A 42 -4.01 -1.41 -11.90
CA GLN A 42 -5.38 -1.45 -12.42
C GLN A 42 -5.71 -0.18 -13.20
N ALA A 43 -5.38 1.00 -12.65
CA ALA A 43 -5.57 2.26 -13.35
C ALA A 43 -4.73 2.35 -14.63
N THR A 44 -3.48 1.87 -14.61
CA THR A 44 -2.62 1.81 -15.80
C THR A 44 -3.29 1.01 -16.90
N ARG A 45 -3.83 -0.18 -16.59
CA ARG A 45 -4.54 -1.02 -17.56
C ARG A 45 -5.78 -0.33 -18.12
N ILE A 46 -6.60 0.28 -17.27
CA ILE A 46 -7.77 1.06 -17.72
C ILE A 46 -7.37 2.16 -18.70
N VAL A 47 -6.30 2.90 -18.41
CA VAL A 47 -5.80 3.98 -19.26
C VAL A 47 -5.25 3.43 -20.58
N MET A 48 -4.52 2.31 -20.55
CA MET A 48 -4.05 1.62 -21.76
C MET A 48 -5.24 1.24 -22.65
N ASP A 49 -6.23 0.55 -22.09
CA ASP A 49 -7.39 0.04 -22.84
C ASP A 49 -8.23 1.20 -23.40
N SER A 50 -8.40 2.27 -22.61
CA SER A 50 -9.22 3.43 -23.00
C SER A 50 -8.58 4.32 -24.07
N ARG A 51 -7.25 4.32 -24.17
CA ARG A 51 -6.51 5.29 -25.01
C ARG A 51 -5.56 4.64 -26.02
N GLY A 52 -5.47 3.31 -26.05
CA GLY A 52 -4.59 2.57 -26.96
C GLY A 52 -3.11 2.88 -26.78
N MET A 53 -2.66 3.14 -25.55
CA MET A 53 -1.27 3.51 -25.24
C MET A 53 -0.49 2.39 -24.55
N SER A 54 0.84 2.50 -24.56
CA SER A 54 1.72 1.53 -23.89
C SER A 54 1.59 1.60 -22.37
N GLU A 55 2.04 0.55 -21.67
CA GLU A 55 2.04 0.51 -20.20
C GLU A 55 2.89 1.63 -19.60
N GLU A 56 4.07 1.90 -20.18
CA GLU A 56 4.96 2.98 -19.74
C GLU A 56 4.28 4.35 -19.90
N ASP A 57 3.69 4.62 -21.07
CA ASP A 57 3.01 5.90 -21.33
C ASP A 57 1.81 6.10 -20.40
N ALA A 58 1.04 5.04 -20.15
CA ALA A 58 -0.09 5.07 -19.22
C ALA A 58 0.38 5.36 -17.79
N TYR A 59 1.44 4.69 -17.33
CA TYR A 59 2.00 4.95 -16.00
C TYR A 59 2.57 6.38 -15.88
N GLN A 60 3.30 6.86 -16.89
CA GLN A 60 3.82 8.23 -16.91
C GLN A 60 2.70 9.28 -16.94
N LEU A 61 1.59 8.98 -17.62
CA LEU A 61 0.41 9.83 -17.61
C LEU A 61 -0.17 9.93 -16.19
N LEU A 62 -0.39 8.80 -15.51
CA LEU A 62 -0.87 8.79 -14.12
C LEU A 62 0.06 9.57 -13.18
N ARG A 63 1.37 9.35 -13.33
CA ARG A 63 2.39 10.06 -12.55
C ARG A 63 2.36 11.56 -12.80
N THR A 64 2.27 11.98 -14.05
CA THR A 64 2.22 13.40 -14.43
C THR A 64 0.96 14.06 -13.86
N GLN A 65 -0.19 13.40 -13.94
CA GLN A 65 -1.43 13.91 -13.33
C GLN A 65 -1.32 14.05 -11.82
N ALA A 66 -0.74 13.06 -11.12
CA ALA A 66 -0.51 13.13 -9.69
C ALA A 66 0.42 14.29 -9.30
N MET A 67 1.50 14.52 -10.06
CA MET A 67 2.40 15.64 -9.86
C MET A 67 1.69 17.00 -10.04
N LEU A 68 0.86 17.13 -11.08
CA LEU A 68 0.08 18.36 -11.34
C LEU A 68 -0.90 18.65 -10.21
N LYS A 69 -1.58 17.61 -9.70
CA LYS A 69 -2.50 17.72 -8.56
C LYS A 69 -1.81 17.84 -7.20
N ARG A 70 -0.48 17.61 -7.14
CA ARG A 70 0.30 17.49 -5.89
C ARG A 70 -0.23 16.41 -4.95
N GLU A 71 -0.66 15.30 -5.54
CA GLU A 71 -1.21 14.15 -4.84
C GLU A 71 -0.32 12.91 -5.02
N GLN A 72 -0.57 11.89 -4.20
CA GLN A 72 0.05 10.59 -4.40
C GLN A 72 -0.54 9.91 -5.65
N ILE A 73 0.28 9.18 -6.40
CA ILE A 73 -0.15 8.54 -7.65
C ILE A 73 -1.28 7.52 -7.42
N GLU A 74 -1.27 6.83 -6.29
CA GLU A 74 -2.34 5.91 -5.88
C GLU A 74 -3.70 6.62 -5.68
N THR A 75 -3.71 7.90 -5.32
CA THR A 75 -4.95 8.68 -5.18
C THR A 75 -5.57 8.90 -6.55
N VAL A 76 -4.81 9.43 -7.51
CA VAL A 76 -5.27 9.64 -8.90
C VAL A 76 -5.66 8.32 -9.57
N ALA A 77 -4.86 7.27 -9.35
CA ALA A 77 -5.19 5.93 -9.83
C ALA A 77 -6.52 5.43 -9.26
N GLY A 78 -6.75 5.60 -7.96
CA GLY A 78 -8.00 5.22 -7.30
C GLY A 78 -9.22 5.98 -7.84
N GLU A 79 -9.07 7.27 -8.15
CA GLU A 79 -10.13 8.06 -8.79
C GLU A 79 -10.52 7.49 -10.16
N ILE A 80 -9.53 7.09 -10.96
CA ILE A 80 -9.75 6.50 -12.29
C ILE A 80 -10.44 5.14 -12.19
N VAL A 81 -9.97 4.26 -11.30
CA VAL A 81 -10.61 2.96 -11.06
C VAL A 81 -12.07 3.15 -10.67
N LYS A 82 -12.34 4.02 -9.70
CA LYS A 82 -13.70 4.30 -9.23
C LYS A 82 -14.59 4.88 -10.34
N ALA A 83 -14.07 5.80 -11.16
CA ALA A 83 -14.80 6.35 -12.28
C ALA A 83 -15.13 5.28 -13.32
N HIS A 84 -14.16 4.42 -13.66
CA HIS A 84 -14.36 3.31 -14.59
C HIS A 84 -15.41 2.31 -14.08
N GLU A 85 -15.35 1.94 -12.80
CA GLU A 85 -16.35 1.09 -12.15
C GLU A 85 -17.75 1.72 -12.22
N THR A 86 -17.85 3.04 -11.99
CA THR A 86 -19.12 3.78 -12.07
C THR A 86 -19.72 3.77 -13.49
N LEU A 87 -18.88 3.81 -14.52
CA LEU A 87 -19.31 3.81 -15.92
C LEU A 87 -19.58 2.40 -16.49
N SER A 88 -19.10 1.35 -15.82
CA SER A 88 -19.23 -0.05 -16.26
C SER A 88 -20.44 -0.78 -15.67
N PHE A 89 -21.30 -0.08 -14.92
CA PHE A 89 -22.59 -0.58 -14.45
C PHE A 89 -23.58 -0.77 -15.60
#